data_AF-A0A392PIU7-F1
#
_entry.id   AF-A0A392PIU7-F1
#
_cell.length_a   1.000
_cell.length_b   1.000
_cell.length_c   1.000
_cell.angle_alpha   90.00
_cell.angle_beta   90.00
_cell.angle_gamma   90.00
#
_symmetry.space_group_name_H-M   'P 1'
#
loop_
_entity.id
_entity.type
_entity.pdbx_description
1 polymer ?
#
loop_
_entity_poly.entity_id
_entity_poly.type
_entity_poly.pdbx_seq_one_letter_code
_entity_poly.pdbx_strand_id
1 'polypeptide(L)'
;MADAESPAGGSHESGGEQSPHGSSSAAREQDRYLPIANISRIMKKALPSNGKIAKDAKDTMQECVSEFISFITSEASEKCQKEKRKTING
;
A
#
# COMPACT_ATOMS: atom_id res chain seq x y z
N MET A 1 13.12 -40.37 39.39
CA MET A 1 11.70 -40.50 39.74
C MET A 1 10.97 -39.48 38.88
N ALA A 2 10.00 -39.97 38.10
CA ALA A 2 9.16 -39.19 37.19
C ALA A 2 7.98 -38.55 37.95
N ASP A 3 7.10 -37.91 37.16
CA ASP A 3 5.75 -37.36 37.45
C ASP A 3 5.68 -35.88 37.85
N ALA A 4 4.75 -35.04 37.39
CA ALA A 4 3.73 -35.09 36.32
C ALA A 4 3.03 -33.70 36.22
N GLU A 5 2.38 -33.45 35.07
CA GLU A 5 1.18 -32.61 34.82
C GLU A 5 1.16 -31.05 34.93
N SER A 6 0.83 -30.40 33.80
CA SER A 6 0.04 -29.14 33.68
C SER A 6 -1.47 -29.51 33.54
N PRO A 7 -2.50 -28.62 33.39
CA PRO A 7 -2.59 -27.14 33.24
C PRO A 7 -3.80 -26.45 33.96
N ALA A 8 -3.89 -25.11 33.92
CA ALA A 8 -5.13 -24.29 33.97
C ALA A 8 -4.72 -22.82 33.71
N GLY A 9 -5.30 -22.05 32.78
CA GLY A 9 -6.72 -21.72 32.67
C GLY A 9 -6.92 -20.28 33.17
N GLY A 10 -6.84 -19.30 32.27
CA GLY A 10 -6.97 -17.88 32.59
C GLY A 10 -7.38 -17.08 31.38
N SER A 11 -8.68 -17.13 31.09
CA SER A 11 -9.37 -16.31 30.09
C SER A 11 -9.20 -14.82 30.40
N HIS A 12 -8.88 -14.01 29.40
CA HIS A 12 -9.25 -12.60 29.43
C HIS A 12 -9.73 -12.18 28.05
N GLU A 13 -11.03 -12.35 27.83
CA GLU A 13 -11.77 -11.55 26.86
C GLU A 13 -11.86 -10.12 27.41
N SER A 14 -11.44 -9.13 26.63
CA SER A 14 -11.90 -7.76 26.80
C SER A 14 -11.85 -7.02 25.47
N GLY A 15 -13.00 -6.50 25.11
CA GLY A 15 -13.36 -6.05 23.78
C GLY A 15 -12.59 -4.83 23.30
N GLY A 16 -12.22 -4.88 22.03
CA GLY A 16 -11.85 -3.72 21.23
C GLY A 16 -13.05 -3.28 20.39
N GLU A 17 -13.73 -2.27 20.92
CA GLU A 17 -14.65 -1.32 20.31
C GLU A 17 -14.86 -1.42 18.79
N GLN A 18 -16.12 -1.66 18.39
CA GLN A 18 -16.62 -1.37 17.04
C GLN A 18 -16.49 0.13 16.79
N SER A 19 -15.44 0.54 16.07
CA SER A 19 -15.34 1.89 15.51
C SER A 19 -16.14 2.00 14.20
N PRO A 20 -16.80 3.14 13.93
CA PRO A 20 -17.63 3.33 12.74
C PRO A 20 -16.74 3.51 11.48
N HIS A 21 -16.24 2.40 10.95
CA HIS A 21 -15.28 2.34 9.84
C HIS A 21 -15.92 2.50 8.43
N GLY A 22 -16.99 3.28 8.31
CA GLY A 22 -17.65 3.51 7.01
C GLY A 22 -17.00 4.61 6.15
N SER A 23 -16.31 5.56 6.77
CA SER A 23 -15.83 6.78 6.09
C SER A 23 -14.29 6.90 6.02
N SER A 24 -13.57 6.15 6.85
CA SER A 24 -12.10 6.21 6.92
C SER A 24 -11.38 5.31 5.91
N SER A 25 -12.03 4.24 5.43
CA SER A 25 -11.44 3.29 4.47
C SER A 25 -11.21 3.92 3.10
N ALA A 26 -12.19 4.64 2.57
CA ALA A 26 -12.08 5.33 1.27
C ALA A 26 -11.04 6.45 1.29
N ALA A 27 -10.93 7.19 2.41
CA ALA A 27 -9.89 8.20 2.59
C ALA A 27 -8.49 7.57 2.62
N ARG A 28 -8.33 6.45 3.36
CA ARG A 28 -7.07 5.67 3.41
C ARG A 28 -6.67 5.09 2.06
N GLU A 29 -7.64 4.79 1.21
CA GLU A 29 -7.39 4.25 -0.12
C GLU A 29 -6.93 5.33 -1.10
N GLN A 30 -7.47 6.55 -1.00
CA GLN A 30 -7.00 7.70 -1.76
C GLN A 30 -5.55 8.06 -1.42
N ASP A 31 -5.11 7.90 -0.17
CA ASP A 31 -3.71 8.15 0.25
C ASP A 31 -2.69 7.27 -0.49
N ARG A 32 -3.12 6.13 -1.05
CA ARG A 32 -2.23 5.22 -1.79
C ARG A 32 -1.99 5.65 -3.24
N TYR A 33 -2.86 6.51 -3.77
CA TYR A 33 -2.86 6.88 -5.18
C TYR A 33 -2.33 8.29 -5.38
N LEU A 34 -1.57 8.49 -6.47
CA LEU A 34 -1.25 9.84 -6.91
C LEU A 34 -2.51 10.51 -7.50
N PRO A 35 -2.65 11.85 -7.40
CA PRO A 35 -3.77 12.55 -7.99
C PRO A 35 -3.91 12.26 -9.49
N ILE A 36 -5.12 11.86 -9.92
CA ILE A 36 -5.41 11.47 -11.31
C ILE A 36 -5.05 12.57 -12.32
N ALA A 37 -5.11 13.83 -11.91
CA ALA A 37 -4.72 14.99 -12.71
C ALA A 37 -3.22 14.98 -13.06
N ASN A 38 -2.37 14.55 -12.13
CA ASN A 38 -0.93 14.45 -12.34
C ASN A 38 -0.60 13.30 -13.31
N ILE A 39 -1.24 12.14 -13.12
CA ILE A 39 -1.15 10.99 -14.04
C ILE A 39 -1.59 11.41 -15.45
N SER A 40 -2.77 11.99 -15.57
CA SER A 40 -3.33 12.45 -16.86
C SER A 40 -2.43 13.45 -17.56
N ARG A 41 -1.85 14.41 -16.83
CA ARG A 41 -0.94 15.42 -17.39
C ARG A 41 0.31 14.79 -18.00
N ILE A 42 0.89 13.77 -17.35
CA ILE A 42 2.09 13.07 -17.84
C ILE A 42 1.73 12.19 -19.04
N MET A 43 0.67 11.38 -18.94
CA MET A 43 0.22 10.53 -20.04
C MET A 43 -0.04 11.34 -21.32
N LYS A 44 -0.65 12.53 -21.18
CA LYS A 44 -0.95 13.43 -22.31
C LYS A 44 0.30 13.92 -23.04
N LYS A 45 1.46 14.02 -22.37
CA LYS A 45 2.73 14.41 -23.01
C LYS A 45 3.23 13.38 -24.02
N ALA A 46 2.83 12.11 -23.87
CA ALA A 46 3.18 11.03 -24.79
C ALA A 46 2.22 10.95 -25.99
N LEU A 47 1.21 11.83 -26.07
CA LEU A 47 0.19 11.82 -27.11
C LEU A 47 0.26 13.09 -27.96
N PRO A 48 -0.28 13.06 -29.20
CA PRO A 48 -0.53 14.26 -29.99
C PRO A 48 -1.44 15.26 -29.24
N SER A 49 -1.37 16.54 -29.63
CA SER A 49 -2.12 17.64 -28.99
C SER A 49 -3.62 17.35 -28.85
N ASN A 50 -4.23 16.72 -29.84
CA ASN A 50 -5.65 16.36 -29.88
C ASN A 50 -5.98 14.97 -29.31
N GLY A 51 -4.98 14.17 -28.90
CA GLY A 51 -5.19 12.79 -28.43
C GLY A 51 -6.01 12.73 -27.13
N LYS A 52 -6.99 11.83 -27.03
CA LYS A 52 -7.82 11.68 -25.83
C LYS A 52 -7.38 10.45 -25.04
N ILE A 53 -7.54 10.49 -23.71
CA ILE A 53 -7.27 9.36 -22.82
C ILE A 53 -8.60 8.97 -22.19
N ALA A 54 -8.98 7.70 -22.37
CA ALA A 54 -10.18 7.13 -21.76
C ALA A 54 -10.08 7.19 -20.22
N LYS A 55 -11.23 7.21 -19.54
CA LYS A 55 -11.27 7.18 -18.07
C LYS A 55 -10.57 5.92 -17.53
N ASP A 56 -10.95 4.76 -18.06
CA ASP A 56 -10.40 3.48 -17.62
C ASP A 56 -8.88 3.41 -17.78
N ALA A 57 -8.34 3.99 -18.86
CA ALA A 57 -6.90 4.06 -19.05
C ALA A 57 -6.19 4.92 -17.99
N LYS A 58 -6.85 5.98 -17.48
CA LYS A 58 -6.28 6.80 -16.39
C LYS A 58 -6.34 6.05 -15.06
N ASP A 59 -7.45 5.36 -14.81
CA ASP A 59 -7.67 4.59 -13.58
C ASP A 59 -6.67 3.41 -13.51
N THR A 60 -6.53 2.64 -14.60
CA THR A 60 -5.51 1.58 -14.70
C THR A 60 -4.10 2.12 -14.50
N MET A 61 -3.75 3.25 -15.11
CA MET A 61 -2.42 3.83 -14.91
C MET A 61 -2.19 4.34 -13.49
N GLN A 62 -3.22 4.81 -12.79
CA GLN A 62 -3.13 5.21 -11.39
C GLN A 62 -2.83 4.01 -10.48
N GLU A 63 -3.48 2.88 -10.74
CA GLU A 63 -3.19 1.60 -10.06
C GLU A 63 -1.77 1.12 -10.37
N CYS A 64 -1.40 1.04 -11.65
CA CYS A 64 -0.08 0.56 -12.08
C CYS A 64 1.08 1.40 -11.53
N VAL A 65 0.94 2.73 -11.45
CA VAL A 65 2.00 3.59 -10.89
C VAL A 65 2.19 3.34 -9.40
N SER A 66 1.12 3.03 -8.68
CA SER A 66 1.18 2.72 -7.25
C SER A 66 1.85 1.38 -7.00
N GLU A 67 1.54 0.39 -7.84
CA GLU A 67 2.23 -0.90 -7.86
C GLU A 67 3.71 -0.74 -8.24
N PHE A 68 4.03 0.07 -9.25
CA PHE A 68 5.40 0.34 -9.67
C PHE A 68 6.25 0.94 -8.55
N ILE A 69 5.72 1.94 -7.83
CA ILE A 69 6.40 2.51 -6.66
C ILE A 69 6.64 1.44 -5.61
N SER A 70 5.63 0.61 -5.32
CA SER A 70 5.72 -0.48 -4.34
C SER A 70 6.78 -1.51 -4.74
N PHE A 71 6.80 -1.91 -6.01
CA PHE A 71 7.75 -2.86 -6.57
C PHE A 71 9.19 -2.35 -6.50
N ILE A 72 9.47 -1.13 -6.99
CA ILE A 72 10.83 -0.57 -6.94
C ILE A 72 11.27 -0.37 -5.48
N THR A 73 10.37 0.09 -4.61
CA THR A 73 10.67 0.30 -3.20
C THR A 73 10.93 -1.03 -2.48
N SER A 74 10.23 -2.12 -2.82
CA SER A 74 10.46 -3.43 -2.21
C SER A 74 11.84 -3.98 -2.56
N GLU A 75 12.23 -3.92 -3.84
CA GLU A 75 13.55 -4.36 -4.30
C GLU A 75 14.68 -3.54 -3.64
N ALA A 76 14.52 -2.22 -3.59
CA ALA A 76 15.48 -1.34 -2.93
C ALA A 76 15.57 -1.61 -1.43
N SER A 77 14.43 -1.84 -0.76
CA SER A 77 14.36 -2.20 0.66
C SER A 77 15.09 -3.52 0.92
N GLU A 78 14.84 -4.55 0.12
CA GLU A 78 15.49 -5.86 0.27
C GLU A 78 17.01 -5.73 0.14
N LYS A 79 17.50 -4.96 -0.85
CA LYS A 79 18.94 -4.67 -0.99
C LYS A 79 19.50 -3.97 0.24
N CYS A 80 18.82 -2.94 0.75
CA CYS A 80 19.28 -2.22 1.95
C CYS A 80 19.34 -3.14 3.17
N GLN A 81 18.34 -4.00 3.36
CA GLN A 81 18.29 -4.96 4.44
C GLN A 81 19.45 -5.96 4.36
N LYS A 82 19.74 -6.51 3.18
CA LYS A 82 20.90 -7.39 2.94
C LYS A 82 22.23 -6.70 3.30
N GLU A 83 22.33 -5.40 3.05
CA GLU A 83 23.49 -4.56 3.37
C GLU A 83 23.48 -3.99 4.80
N LYS A 84 22.54 -4.41 5.66
CA LYS A 84 22.35 -3.92 7.05
C LYS A 84 22.09 -2.40 7.15
N ARG A 85 21.56 -1.79 6.09
CA ARG A 85 21.16 -0.38 6.06
C ARG A 85 19.68 -0.22 6.39
N LYS A 86 19.36 0.80 7.19
CA LYS A 86 17.97 1.15 7.58
C LYS A 86 17.33 2.21 6.69
N THR A 87 18.09 2.80 5.77
CA THR A 87 17.66 3.93 4.95
C THR A 87 17.90 3.61 3.47
N ILE A 88 16.84 3.74 2.67
CA ILE A 88 16.92 3.70 1.21
C ILE A 88 17.37 5.09 0.74
N ASN A 89 18.42 5.12 -0.09
CA ASN A 89 18.93 6.33 -0.73
C ASN A 89 18.49 6.39 -2.20
N GLY A 90 18.55 7.60 -2.77
CA GLY A 90 18.34 7.85 -4.20
C GLY A 90 19.62 7.76 -5.00
#